data_AF-A0A7Z0UHJ1-F1
#
_entry.id   AF-A0A7Z0UHJ1-F1
#
_cell.length_a   1.000
_cell.length_b   1.000
_cell.length_c   1.000
_cell.angle_alpha   90.00
_cell.angle_beta   90.00
_cell.angle_gamma   90.00
#
_symmetry.space_group_name_H-M   'P 1'
#
loop_
_entity.id
_entity.type
_entity.pdbx_description
1 polymer ?
#
loop_
_entity_poly.entity_id
_entity_poly.type
_entity_poly.pdbx_seq_one_letter_code
_entity_poly.pdbx_strand_id
1 'polypeptide(L)' 'MGQKADIFEMDTGAYKLALNTVIRALVEHASGADPELRGRITSAMETYIANLAPQSEREEDFAERARGHVASLVRPPS' A
#
# COMPACT_ATOMS: atom_id res chain seq x y z
N MET A 1 -27.98 4.48 13.51
CA MET A 1 -27.26 3.19 13.65
C MET A 1 -26.13 3.42 14.64
N GLY A 2 -26.18 2.77 15.80
CA GLY A 2 -25.14 2.93 16.83
C GLY A 2 -23.85 2.25 16.39
N GLN A 3 -22.76 3.00 16.35
CA GLN A 3 -21.43 2.45 16.10
C GLN A 3 -21.11 1.52 17.29
N LYS A 4 -21.05 0.21 17.01
CA LYS A 4 -20.70 -0.80 18.01
C LYS A 4 -19.24 -0.53 18.41
N ALA A 5 -18.99 -0.28 19.69
CA ALA A 5 -17.63 -0.01 20.18
C ALA A 5 -16.69 -1.12 19.70
N ASP A 6 -15.55 -0.73 19.13
CA ASP A 6 -14.54 -1.65 18.60
C ASP A 6 -13.76 -2.27 19.77
N ILE A 7 -14.37 -3.23 20.44
CA ILE A 7 -13.88 -3.87 21.67
C ILE A 7 -12.51 -4.57 21.46
N PHE A 8 -12.08 -4.74 20.21
CA PHE A 8 -10.86 -5.46 19.85
C PHE A 8 -9.91 -4.65 18.95
N GLU A 9 -10.17 -3.35 18.74
CA GLU A 9 -9.43 -2.54 17.75
C GLU A 9 -9.37 -3.17 16.34
N MET A 10 -10.35 -4.04 16.03
CA MET A 10 -10.40 -4.84 14.81
C MET A 10 -10.85 -4.03 13.60
N ASP A 11 -11.49 -2.87 13.80
CA ASP A 11 -11.99 -2.04 12.71
C ASP A 11 -10.83 -1.54 11.84
N THR A 12 -9.71 -1.16 12.46
CA THR A 12 -8.51 -0.74 11.72
C THR A 12 -7.93 -1.88 10.88
N GLY A 13 -7.92 -3.10 11.41
CA GLY A 13 -7.45 -4.28 10.68
C GLY A 13 -8.37 -4.65 9.52
N ALA A 14 -9.68 -4.68 9.76
CA ALA A 14 -10.70 -4.97 8.76
C ALA A 14 -10.71 -3.92 7.64
N TYR A 15 -10.60 -2.64 8.00
CA TYR A 15 -10.51 -1.54 7.03
C TYR A 15 -9.26 -1.65 6.15
N LYS A 16 -8.09 -1.95 6.73
CA LYS A 16 -6.85 -2.18 5.96
C LYS A 16 -6.97 -3.38 5.02
N LEU A 17 -7.59 -4.48 5.46
CA LEU A 17 -7.83 -5.64 4.61
C LEU A 17 -8.72 -5.29 3.42
N ALA A 18 -9.81 -4.57 3.66
CA ALA A 18 -10.73 -4.14 2.61
C ALA A 18 -10.03 -3.24 1.58
N LEU A 19 -9.28 -2.22 2.02
CA LEU A 19 -8.53 -1.35 1.14
C LEU A 19 -7.48 -2.11 0.32
N ASN A 20 -6.69 -2.97 0.95
CA ASN A 20 -5.66 -3.74 0.26
C ASN A 20 -6.26 -4.66 -0.81
N THR A 21 -7.43 -5.23 -0.53
CA THR A 21 -8.15 -6.09 -1.49
C THR A 21 -8.63 -5.30 -2.70
N VAL A 22 -9.28 -4.16 -2.46
CA VAL A 22 -9.77 -3.27 -3.53
C VAL A 22 -8.62 -2.75 -4.39
N ILE A 23 -7.54 -2.26 -3.77
CA ILE A 23 -6.39 -1.71 -4.49
C ILE A 23 -5.74 -2.79 -5.37
N ARG A 24 -5.53 -4.01 -4.84
CA ARG A 24 -4.96 -5.11 -5.64
C ARG A 24 -5.81 -5.44 -6.86
N ALA A 25 -7.13 -5.54 -6.69
CA ALA A 25 -8.04 -5.82 -7.80
C ALA A 25 -7.99 -4.72 -8.87
N LEU A 26 -7.92 -3.45 -8.46
CA LEU A 26 -7.79 -2.32 -9.38
C LEU A 26 -6.45 -2.32 -10.13
N VAL A 27 -5.34 -2.57 -9.41
CA VAL A 27 -4.01 -2.66 -10.03
C VAL A 27 -3.98 -3.80 -11.03
N GLU A 28 -4.52 -4.97 -10.69
CA GLU A 28 -4.60 -6.12 -11.59
C GLU A 28 -5.41 -5.82 -12.85
N HIS A 29 -6.62 -5.28 -12.68
CA HIS A 29 -7.49 -4.92 -13.80
C HIS A 29 -6.82 -3.91 -14.73
N ALA A 30 -6.29 -2.82 -14.18
CA ALA A 30 -5.64 -1.77 -14.97
C ALA A 30 -4.34 -2.25 -15.64
N SER A 31 -3.63 -3.19 -15.01
CA SER A 31 -2.42 -3.77 -15.61
C SER A 31 -2.67 -4.61 -16.86
N GLY A 32 -3.91 -5.04 -17.10
CA GLY A 32 -4.27 -5.72 -18.34
C GLY A 32 -4.25 -4.79 -19.57
N ALA A 33 -4.57 -3.51 -19.37
CA ALA A 33 -4.51 -2.48 -20.40
C ALA A 33 -3.17 -1.73 -20.42
N ASP A 34 -2.49 -1.65 -19.27
CA ASP A 34 -1.20 -0.99 -19.10
C ASP A 34 -0.21 -1.87 -18.32
N PRO A 35 0.61 -2.68 -19.02
CA PRO A 35 1.58 -3.56 -18.39
C PRO A 35 2.64 -2.85 -17.54
N GLU A 36 2.90 -1.56 -17.78
CA GLU A 36 3.92 -0.77 -17.07
C GLU A 36 3.41 -0.15 -15.76
N LEU A 37 2.08 -0.17 -15.53
CA LEU A 37 1.45 0.46 -14.37
C LEU A 37 2.12 0.09 -13.05
N ARG A 38 2.41 -1.20 -12.85
CA ARG A 38 3.06 -1.71 -11.62
C ARG A 38 4.42 -1.04 -11.39
N GLY A 39 5.23 -0.92 -12.45
CA GLY A 39 6.52 -0.25 -12.39
C GLY A 39 6.38 1.25 -12.09
N ARG A 40 5.39 1.92 -12.69
CA ARG A 40 5.11 3.34 -12.43
C ARG A 40 4.70 3.60 -10.97
N ILE A 41 3.87 2.73 -10.38
CA ILE A 41 3.49 2.83 -8.96
C ILE A 41 4.73 2.68 -8.07
N THR A 42 5.56 1.65 -8.30
CA THR A 42 6.80 1.45 -7.54
C THR A 42 7.74 2.64 -7.67
N SER A 43 7.94 3.16 -8.88
CA SER A 43 8.83 4.30 -9.13
C SER A 43 8.32 5.59 -8.48
N ALA A 44 7.01 5.84 -8.49
CA ALA A 44 6.41 6.99 -7.81
C ALA A 44 6.63 6.94 -6.29
N MET A 45 6.53 5.75 -5.68
CA MET A 45 6.83 5.56 -4.26
C MET A 45 8.31 5.79 -3.95
N GLU A 46 9.23 5.21 -4.72
CA GLU A 46 10.66 5.43 -4.51
C GLU A 46 11.05 6.91 -4.70
N THR A 47 10.43 7.59 -5.66
CA THR A 47 10.61 9.04 -5.84
C THR A 47 10.17 9.81 -4.60
N TYR A 48 9.02 9.45 -4.02
CA TYR A 48 8.54 10.06 -2.77
C TYR A 48 9.50 9.84 -1.61
N ILE A 49 9.97 8.60 -1.42
CA ILE A 49 10.92 8.26 -0.35
C ILE A 49 12.25 8.97 -0.54
N ALA A 50 12.77 9.05 -1.78
CA ALA A 50 13.99 9.77 -2.07
C ALA A 50 13.87 11.27 -1.73
N ASN A 51 12.70 11.87 -2.04
CA ASN A 51 12.42 13.27 -1.70
C ASN A 51 12.23 13.52 -0.20
N LEU A 52 11.75 12.51 0.55
CA LEU A 52 11.70 12.57 2.01
C LEU A 52 13.11 12.65 2.61
N ALA A 53 14.11 12.11 1.90
CA ALA A 53 15.51 12.03 2.33
C ALA A 53 15.65 11.60 3.80
N PRO A 54 15.22 10.37 4.17
CA PRO A 54 15.19 9.90 5.56
C PRO A 54 16.51 10.15 6.28
N GLN A 55 16.46 10.86 7.42
CA GLN A 55 17.65 11.19 8.21
C GLN A 55 17.61 10.59 9.61
N SER A 56 16.48 9.98 9.98
CA SER A 56 16.26 9.33 11.27
C SER A 56 15.82 7.88 11.08
N GLU A 57 16.11 7.04 12.08
CA GLU A 57 15.66 5.64 12.10
C GLU A 57 14.15 5.50 11.91
N ARG A 58 13.37 6.47 12.44
CA ARG A 58 11.91 6.49 12.27
C ARG A 58 11.49 6.70 10.81
N GLU A 59 12.17 7.57 10.09
CA GLU A 59 11.88 7.83 8.67
C GLU A 59 12.36 6.67 7.80
N GLU A 60 13.46 6.01 8.17
CA GLU A 60 13.93 4.79 7.52
C GLU A 60 12.93 3.63 7.69
N ASP A 61 12.44 3.39 8.92
CA ASP A 61 11.38 2.38 9.19
C ASP A 61 10.09 2.69 8.42
N PHE A 62 9.70 3.97 8.35
CA PHE A 62 8.56 4.40 7.53
C PHE A 62 8.79 4.06 6.04
N ALA A 63 9.96 4.41 5.51
CA ALA A 63 10.30 4.15 4.11
C ALA A 63 10.31 2.64 3.81
N GLU A 64 10.90 1.82 4.67
CA GLU A 64 10.91 0.36 4.52
C GLU A 64 9.49 -0.23 4.52
N ARG A 65 8.65 0.18 5.48
CA ARG A 65 7.24 -0.26 5.54
C ARG A 65 6.45 0.17 4.31
N ALA A 66 6.66 1.39 3.83
CA ALA A 66 6.01 1.90 2.62
C ALA A 66 6.39 1.05 1.39
N ARG A 67 7.67 0.71 1.23
CA ARG A 67 8.14 -0.20 0.18
C ARG A 67 7.49 -1.58 0.28
N GLY A 68 7.47 -2.16 1.48
CA GLY A 68 6.85 -3.47 1.70
C GLY A 68 5.36 -3.50 1.35
N HIS A 69 4.62 -2.45 1.73
CA HIS A 69 3.21 -2.32 1.38
C HIS A 69 2.99 -2.17 -0.12
N VAL A 70 3.73 -1.29 -0.81
CA VAL A 70 3.60 -1.13 -2.27
C VAL A 70 3.97 -2.42 -2.99
N ALA A 71 5.07 -3.07 -2.62
CA ALA A 71 5.49 -4.34 -3.20
C ALA A 71 4.38 -5.41 -3.10
N SER A 72 3.68 -5.48 -1.97
CA SER A 72 2.53 -6.38 -1.77
C SER A 72 1.34 -6.02 -2.67
N LEU A 73 1.05 -4.74 -2.83
CA LEU A 73 -0.11 -4.25 -3.60
C LEU A 73 0.08 -4.38 -5.12
N VAL A 74 1.31 -4.23 -5.62
CA VAL A 74 1.59 -4.30 -7.06
C VAL A 74 2.01 -5.69 -7.54
N ARG A 75 2.22 -6.64 -6.62
CA ARG A 75 2.62 -8.00 -6.96
C ARG A 75 1.61 -8.64 -7.92
N PRO A 76 2.06 -9.23 -9.04
CA PRO A 76 1.18 -10.01 -9.91
C PRO A 76 0.46 -11.13 -9.13
N PRO A 77 -0.74 -11.53 -9.55
CA PRO A 77 -1.39 -12.72 -9.02
C PRO A 77 -0.50 -13.93 -9.30
N SER A 78 -0.39 -14.82 -8.31
CA SER A 78 0.29 -16.11 -8.47
C SER A 78 -0.55 -17.08 -9.30
#